data_AF-A0A453JU06-F1
#
_entry.id   AF-A0A453JU06-F1
#
_cell.length_a   1.000
_cell.length_b   1.000
_cell.length_c   1.000
_cell.angle_alpha   90.00
_cell.angle_beta   90.00
_cell.angle_gamma   90.00
#
_symmetry.space_group_name_H-M   'P 1'
#
loop_
_entity.id
_entity.type
_entity.pdbx_description
1 polymer ?
#
loop_
_entity_poly.entity_id
_entity_poly.type
_entity_poly.pdbx_seq_one_letter_code
_entity_poly.pdbx_strand_id
1 'polypeptide(L)'
;VVIRVRPLNNSEKTVHGYNRCLKQESAQTITWIGQPETRFTFDHVACEGVNQEVLFRVAGLPMVENCMAGYNSCVFAYGQTGSGKTYTMLGEISDLEVRPSPERGMTPRIFEFLFARIR
;
A
#
# COMPACT_ATOMS: atom_id res chain seq x y z
N VAL A 1 6.19 2.45 10.00
CA VAL A 1 5.22 1.39 9.66
C VAL A 1 3.99 2.02 9.02
N VAL A 2 3.65 1.57 7.81
CA VAL A 2 2.44 2.02 7.08
C VAL A 2 1.44 0.87 7.03
N ILE A 3 0.18 1.15 7.36
CA ILE A 3 -0.93 0.22 7.17
C ILE A 3 -1.65 0.54 5.87
N ARG A 4 -1.90 -0.46 5.04
CA ARG A 4 -2.73 -0.35 3.84
C ARG A 4 -3.91 -1.31 3.96
N VAL A 5 -5.12 -0.77 3.87
CA VAL A 5 -6.37 -1.56 3.83
C VAL A 5 -6.85 -1.60 2.38
N ARG A 6 -7.08 -2.81 1.85
CA ARG A 6 -7.64 -2.97 0.50
C ARG A 6 -9.17 -2.95 0.53
N PRO A 7 -9.84 -2.61 -0.60
CA PRO A 7 -11.27 -2.80 -0.74
C PRO A 7 -11.69 -4.26 -0.52
N LEU A 8 -12.93 -4.48 -0.09
CA LEU A 8 -13.52 -5.82 -0.07
C LEU A 8 -13.56 -6.41 -1.48
N ASN A 9 -13.19 -7.69 -1.58
CA ASN A 9 -13.32 -8.46 -2.79
C ASN A 9 -14.78 -8.95 -2.99
N ASN A 10 -15.08 -9.51 -4.16
CA ASN A 10 -16.45 -9.92 -4.47
C ASN A 10 -16.93 -11.08 -3.58
N SER A 11 -16.06 -12.03 -3.23
CA SER A 11 -16.42 -13.13 -2.33
C SER A 11 -16.78 -12.64 -0.93
N GLU A 12 -16.03 -11.68 -0.38
CA GLU A 12 -16.29 -11.05 0.91
C GLU A 12 -17.61 -10.28 0.89
N LYS A 13 -17.88 -9.55 -0.20
CA LYS A 13 -19.17 -8.86 -0.40
C LYS A 13 -20.35 -9.83 -0.45
N THR A 14 -20.19 -10.98 -1.10
CA THR A 14 -21.25 -11.99 -1.20
C THR A 14 -21.53 -12.65 0.16
N VAL A 15 -20.48 -12.96 0.94
CA VAL A 15 -20.63 -13.70 2.21
C VAL A 15 -21.03 -12.79 3.37
N HIS A 16 -20.46 -11.60 3.47
CA HIS A 16 -20.61 -10.71 4.62
C HIS A 16 -21.27 -9.36 4.29
N GLY A 17 -21.67 -9.15 3.04
CA GLY A 17 -22.19 -7.87 2.57
C GLY A 17 -21.10 -6.80 2.54
N TYR A 18 -21.49 -5.54 2.75
CA TYR A 18 -20.55 -4.41 2.82
C TYR A 18 -20.01 -4.18 4.23
N ASN A 19 -20.22 -5.11 5.17
CA ASN A 19 -19.77 -4.95 6.55
C ASN A 19 -18.23 -4.91 6.62
N ARG A 20 -17.71 -3.93 7.37
CA ARG A 20 -16.27 -3.77 7.62
C ARG A 20 -15.99 -4.08 9.08
N CYS A 21 -14.82 -4.64 9.37
CA CYS A 21 -14.33 -4.80 10.73
C CYS A 21 -13.23 -3.79 11.11
N LEU A 22 -12.86 -2.90 10.18
CA LEU A 22 -11.87 -1.86 10.38
C LEU A 22 -12.47 -0.49 10.04
N LYS A 23 -12.13 0.50 10.86
CA LYS A 23 -12.50 1.91 10.66
C LYS A 23 -11.24 2.76 10.75
N GLN A 24 -10.95 3.54 9.72
CA GLN A 24 -9.91 4.57 9.81
C GLN A 24 -10.49 5.79 10.52
N GLU A 25 -9.87 6.21 11.63
CA GLU A 25 -10.26 7.42 12.35
C GLU A 25 -9.47 8.65 11.89
N SER A 26 -8.20 8.45 11.52
CA SER A 26 -7.30 9.51 11.05
C SER A 26 -6.23 8.93 10.13
N ALA A 27 -5.36 9.78 9.58
CA ALA A 27 -4.20 9.34 8.79
C ALA A 27 -3.20 8.46 9.56
N GLN A 28 -3.32 8.33 10.88
CA GLN A 28 -2.42 7.56 11.75
C GLN A 28 -3.14 6.51 12.60
N THR A 29 -4.48 6.58 12.67
CA THR A 29 -5.26 5.71 13.55
C THR A 29 -6.20 4.82 12.76
N ILE A 30 -6.15 3.52 13.06
CA ILE A 30 -7.13 2.52 12.63
C ILE A 30 -7.71 1.78 13.82
N THR A 31 -9.00 1.53 13.77
CA THR A 31 -9.75 0.89 14.85
C THR A 31 -10.40 -0.39 14.35
N TRP A 32 -10.15 -1.49 15.05
CA TRP A 32 -10.86 -2.74 14.86
C TRP A 32 -12.16 -2.69 15.65
N ILE A 33 -13.29 -2.75 14.94
CA ILE A 33 -14.64 -2.60 15.53
C ILE A 33 -15.21 -3.93 16.10
N GLY A 34 -14.34 -4.93 16.31
CA GLY A 34 -14.71 -6.13 17.04
C GLY A 34 -15.01 -5.84 18.51
N GLN A 35 -15.49 -6.84 19.25
CA GLN A 35 -15.70 -6.73 20.69
C GLN A 35 -14.54 -7.45 21.43
N PRO A 36 -13.72 -6.75 22.23
CA PRO A 36 -13.73 -5.31 22.51
C PRO A 36 -13.13 -4.47 21.37
N GLU A 37 -13.63 -3.24 21.20
CA GLU A 37 -13.10 -2.31 20.21
C GLU A 37 -11.65 -1.97 20.54
N THR A 38 -10.75 -2.10 19.55
CA THR A 38 -9.31 -1.92 19.78
C THR A 38 -8.73 -0.94 18.77
N ARG A 39 -8.05 0.08 19.28
CA ARG A 39 -7.44 1.15 18.51
C ARG A 39 -5.93 0.92 18.34
N PHE A 40 -5.44 1.16 17.13
CA PHE A 40 -4.03 1.05 16.78
C PHE A 40 -3.56 2.33 16.10
N THR A 41 -2.33 2.74 16.42
CA THR A 41 -1.68 3.92 15.84
C THR A 41 -0.41 3.54 15.10
N PHE A 42 -0.21 4.13 13.92
CA PHE A 42 0.92 3.90 13.05
C PHE A 42 1.36 5.22 12.41
N ASP A 43 2.52 5.23 11.74
CA ASP A 43 3.01 6.43 11.07
C ASP A 43 2.09 6.89 9.93
N HIS A 44 1.46 5.92 9.26
CA HIS A 44 0.45 6.20 8.23
C HIS A 44 -0.56 5.06 8.08
N VAL A 45 -1.81 5.41 7.84
CA VAL A 45 -2.92 4.51 7.53
C VAL A 45 -3.53 4.92 6.18
N ALA A 46 -3.37 4.05 5.20
CA ALA A 46 -3.92 4.18 3.85
C ALA A 46 -5.19 3.32 3.73
N CYS A 47 -6.34 3.97 3.60
CA CYS A 47 -7.62 3.32 3.38
C CYS A 47 -7.80 2.74 1.96
N GLU A 48 -8.94 2.09 1.76
CA GLU A 48 -9.36 1.46 0.50
C GLU A 48 -9.34 2.40 -0.72
N GLY A 49 -9.52 3.72 -0.50
CA GLY A 49 -9.49 4.74 -1.56
C GLY A 49 -8.08 5.23 -1.94
N VAL A 50 -7.03 4.80 -1.24
CA VAL A 50 -5.66 5.22 -1.52
C VAL A 50 -5.09 4.40 -2.68
N ASN A 51 -4.82 5.09 -3.79
CA ASN A 51 -4.25 4.48 -4.98
C ASN A 51 -2.72 4.25 -4.84
N GLN A 52 -2.15 3.54 -5.82
CA GLN A 52 -0.73 3.18 -5.85
C GLN A 52 0.20 4.40 -5.88
N GLU A 53 -0.20 5.48 -6.54
CA GLU A 53 0.62 6.68 -6.65
C GLU A 53 0.74 7.41 -5.31
N VAL A 54 -0.37 7.57 -4.60
CA VAL A 54 -0.37 8.21 -3.27
C VAL A 54 0.49 7.38 -2.31
N LEU A 55 0.34 6.06 -2.32
CA LEU A 55 1.16 5.18 -1.49
C LEU A 55 2.65 5.27 -1.84
N PHE A 56 2.99 5.35 -3.13
CA PHE A 56 4.36 5.58 -3.58
C PHE A 56 4.92 6.91 -3.06
N ARG A 57 4.15 8.00 -3.10
CA ARG A 57 4.62 9.29 -2.55
C ARG A 57 4.89 9.23 -1.04
N VAL A 58 4.09 8.46 -0.31
CA VAL A 58 4.24 8.32 1.15
C VAL A 58 5.43 7.44 1.53
N ALA A 59 5.62 6.30 0.87
CA ALA A 59 6.63 5.31 1.30
C ALA A 59 7.78 5.13 0.31
N GLY A 60 7.52 5.20 -1.00
CA GLY A 60 8.49 4.88 -2.05
C GLY A 60 9.42 6.05 -2.38
N LEU A 61 8.87 7.26 -2.47
CA LEU A 61 9.66 8.46 -2.75
C LEU A 61 10.76 8.69 -1.68
N PRO A 62 10.48 8.64 -0.36
CA PRO A 62 11.53 8.74 0.66
C PRO A 62 12.62 7.66 0.53
N MET A 63 12.28 6.45 0.09
CA MET A 63 13.28 5.40 -0.14
C MET A 63 14.22 5.74 -1.29
N VAL A 64 13.70 6.32 -2.39
CA VAL A 64 14.53 6.77 -3.50
C VAL A 64 15.45 7.89 -3.05
N GLU A 65 14.96 8.88 -2.28
CA GLU A 65 15.81 9.94 -1.72
C GLU A 65 16.94 9.38 -0.85
N ASN A 66 16.60 8.46 0.06
CA ASN A 66 17.59 7.84 0.96
C ASN A 66 18.66 7.08 0.16
N CYS A 67 18.26 6.35 -0.88
CA CYS A 67 19.18 5.65 -1.77
C CYS A 67 20.11 6.62 -2.51
N MET A 68 19.57 7.73 -3.05
CA MET A 68 20.37 8.77 -3.71
C MET A 68 21.32 9.50 -2.75
N ALA A 69 20.98 9.58 -1.46
CA ALA A 69 21.83 10.10 -0.41
C ALA A 69 22.89 9.10 0.09
N GLY A 70 22.99 7.90 -0.50
CA GLY A 70 23.99 6.89 -0.16
C GLY A 70 23.58 5.94 0.98
N TYR A 71 22.31 5.92 1.37
CA TYR A 71 21.79 5.02 2.40
C TYR A 71 21.11 3.78 1.82
N ASN A 72 21.31 2.64 2.46
CA ASN A 72 20.56 1.43 2.14
C ASN A 72 19.10 1.58 2.57
N SER A 73 18.17 1.27 1.67
CA SER A 73 16.73 1.28 1.94
C SER A 73 16.13 -0.11 1.72
N CYS A 74 15.21 -0.50 2.60
CA CYS A 74 14.52 -1.79 2.51
C CYS A 74 13.03 -1.61 2.82
N VAL A 75 12.16 -2.31 2.07
CA VAL A 75 10.71 -2.30 2.28
C VAL A 75 10.18 -3.72 2.31
N PHE A 76 9.29 -3.97 3.25
CA PHE A 76 8.60 -5.25 3.39
C PHE A 76 7.08 -5.03 3.31
N ALA A 77 6.42 -5.86 2.52
CA ALA A 77 4.97 -5.98 2.54
C ALA A 77 4.59 -7.21 3.38
N TYR A 78 3.83 -7.00 4.44
CA TYR A 78 3.43 -8.06 5.37
C TYR A 78 1.90 -8.09 5.55
N GLY A 79 1.35 -9.28 5.80
CA GLY A 79 -0.09 -9.51 5.97
C GLY A 79 -0.53 -10.88 5.46
N GLN A 80 -1.79 -11.24 5.69
CA GLN A 80 -2.37 -12.52 5.28
C GLN A 80 -2.40 -12.73 3.75
N THR A 81 -2.60 -13.96 3.30
CA THR A 81 -2.86 -14.24 1.87
C THR A 81 -4.08 -13.47 1.39
N GLY A 82 -3.99 -12.91 0.18
CA GLY A 82 -5.05 -12.06 -0.39
C GLY A 82 -5.15 -10.65 0.21
N SER A 83 -4.28 -10.22 1.13
CA SER A 83 -4.32 -8.86 1.70
C SER A 83 -3.80 -7.75 0.77
N GLY A 84 -3.25 -8.11 -0.40
CA GLY A 84 -2.72 -7.14 -1.37
C GLY A 84 -1.21 -6.86 -1.27
N LYS A 85 -0.42 -7.75 -0.63
CA LYS A 85 1.06 -7.63 -0.61
C LYS A 85 1.68 -7.54 -2.02
N THR A 86 1.40 -8.53 -2.86
CA THR A 86 1.90 -8.59 -4.24
C THR A 86 1.41 -7.41 -5.08
N TYR A 87 0.13 -7.08 -4.97
CA TYR A 87 -0.45 -5.92 -5.63
C TYR A 87 0.20 -4.60 -5.14
N THR A 88 0.54 -4.48 -3.86
CA THR A 88 1.26 -3.29 -3.36
C THR A 88 2.66 -3.18 -3.97
N MET A 89 3.42 -4.27 -4.00
CA MET A 89 4.80 -4.24 -4.48
C MET A 89 4.91 -4.16 -6.00
N LEU A 90 4.14 -4.96 -6.73
CA LEU A 90 4.26 -5.10 -8.19
C LEU A 90 3.11 -4.41 -8.95
N GLY A 91 1.92 -4.35 -8.35
CA GLY A 91 0.70 -3.91 -9.03
C GLY A 91 -0.03 -5.07 -9.69
N GLU A 92 -0.85 -4.77 -10.69
CA GLU A 92 -1.41 -5.78 -11.57
C GLU A 92 -0.32 -6.41 -12.45
N ILE A 93 -0.15 -7.73 -12.32
CA ILE A 93 0.94 -8.48 -12.96
C ILE A 93 0.70 -8.62 -14.48
N SER A 94 -0.56 -8.60 -14.92
CA SER A 94 -0.95 -8.80 -16.32
C SER A 94 -0.36 -7.77 -17.28
N ASP A 95 -0.06 -6.57 -16.79
CA ASP A 95 0.37 -5.43 -17.62
C ASP A 95 1.81 -4.98 -17.34
N LEU A 96 2.63 -5.82 -16.69
CA LEU A 96 4.02 -5.46 -16.35
C LEU A 96 4.87 -5.11 -17.59
N GLU A 97 4.53 -5.62 -18.77
CA GLU A 97 5.28 -5.43 -20.01
C GLU A 97 4.73 -4.30 -20.91
N VAL A 98 3.50 -3.81 -20.66
CA VAL A 98 2.77 -2.94 -21.59
C VAL A 98 2.40 -1.61 -20.93
N ARG A 99 3.30 -0.62 -21.05
CA ARG A 99 3.07 0.81 -20.74
C ARG A 99 2.82 1.14 -19.25
N PRO A 100 3.03 2.39 -18.81
CA PRO A 100 2.85 2.75 -17.41
C PRO A 100 1.37 2.70 -17.01
N SER A 101 0.93 1.58 -16.44
CA SER A 101 -0.38 1.45 -15.80
C SER A 101 -0.43 2.30 -14.51
N PRO A 102 -1.55 2.98 -14.21
CA PRO A 102 -1.74 3.63 -12.90
C PRO A 102 -1.71 2.61 -11.75
N GLU A 103 -2.01 1.34 -12.03
CA GLU A 103 -2.10 0.26 -11.05
C GLU A 103 -0.75 -0.39 -10.73
N ARG A 104 0.33 0.03 -11.41
CA ARG A 104 1.69 -0.46 -11.14
C ARG A 104 2.11 -0.14 -9.71
N GLY A 105 2.74 -1.12 -9.05
CA GLY A 105 3.07 -1.07 -7.63
C GLY A 105 4.30 -0.24 -7.29
N MET A 106 4.77 -0.42 -6.05
CA MET A 106 5.92 0.29 -5.49
C MET A 106 7.22 0.04 -6.27
N THR A 107 7.53 -1.22 -6.58
CA THR A 107 8.79 -1.63 -7.22
C THR A 107 9.03 -0.94 -8.57
N PRO A 108 8.13 -1.03 -9.58
CA PRO A 108 8.36 -0.35 -10.85
C PRO A 108 8.45 1.17 -10.69
N ARG A 109 7.63 1.79 -9.82
CA ARG A 109 7.69 3.23 -9.56
C ARG A 109 9.01 3.66 -8.92
N ILE A 110 9.53 2.89 -7.96
CA ILE A 110 10.83 3.16 -7.32
C ILE A 110 11.94 3.13 -8.36
N PHE A 111 11.99 2.10 -9.21
CA PHE A 111 13.02 2.02 -10.25
C PHE A 111 12.90 3.13 -11.30
N GLU A 112 11.69 3.45 -11.76
CA GLU A 112 11.44 4.58 -12.67
C GLU A 112 12.01 5.89 -12.11
N PHE A 113 11.70 6.21 -10.84
CA PHE A 113 12.17 7.44 -10.19
C PHE A 113 13.66 7.42 -9.90
N LEU A 114 14.21 6.28 -9.49
CA LEU A 114 15.63 6.12 -9.23
C LEU A 114 16.44 6.40 -10.51
N PHE A 115 16.09 5.74 -11.63
CA PHE A 115 16.78 5.96 -12.90
C PHE A 115 16.55 7.37 -13.48
N ALA A 116 15.41 8.00 -13.20
CA ALA A 116 15.19 9.39 -13.57
C ALA A 116 16.13 10.36 -12.83
N ARG A 117 16.58 10.03 -11.62
CA ARG A 117 17.47 10.87 -10.78
C ARG A 117 18.96 10.64 -10.98
N ILE A 118 19.36 9.48 -11.48
CA ILE A 118 20.77 9.14 -11.72
C ILE A 118 21.35 9.88 -12.95
N ARG A 119 20.52 10.60 -13.71
CA ARG A 119 20.94 11.33 -14.92
C ARG A 119 22.02 12.38 -14.68
#